data_AF-A0A6G6X0D8-F1
#
_entry.id   AF-A0A6G6X0D8-F1
#
_cell.length_a   1.000
_cell.length_b   1.000
_cell.length_c   1.000
_cell.angle_alpha   90.00
_cell.angle_beta   90.00
_cell.angle_gamma   90.00
#
_symmetry.space_group_name_H-M   'P 1'
#
loop_
_entity.id
_entity.type
_entity.pdbx_description
1 polymer ?
#
loop_
_entity_poly.entity_id
_entity_poly.type
_entity_poly.pdbx_seq_one_letter_code
_entity_poly.pdbx_strand_id
1 'polypeptide(L)' 'MWFTLSYIAWAISAALALWMLYDWFKTDTSYSEEQLTSSREGEIEAVSEKHKV' A
#
# COMPACT_ATOMS: atom_id res chain seq x y z
N MET A 1 -21.18 -14.53 24.88
CA MET A 1 -19.79 -14.79 24.40
C MET A 1 -19.66 -14.63 22.89
N TRP A 2 -20.59 -15.15 22.08
CA TRP A 2 -20.62 -14.94 20.61
C TRP A 2 -20.67 -13.47 20.19
N PHE A 3 -21.61 -12.68 20.74
CA PHE A 3 -21.77 -11.26 20.38
C PHE A 3 -20.52 -10.40 20.66
N THR A 4 -19.81 -10.65 21.76
CA THR A 4 -18.59 -9.93 22.09
C THR A 4 -17.51 -10.16 21.04
N LEU A 5 -17.29 -11.42 20.65
CA LEU A 5 -16.36 -11.77 19.57
C LEU A 5 -16.77 -11.16 18.23
N SER A 6 -18.08 -11.18 17.91
CA SER A 6 -18.59 -10.56 16.68
C SER A 6 -18.35 -9.05 16.64
N TYR A 7 -18.57 -8.34 17.74
CA TYR A 7 -18.32 -6.89 17.81
C TYR A 7 -16.82 -6.57 17.73
N ILE A 8 -15.96 -7.38 18.34
CA ILE A 8 -14.50 -7.21 18.20
C ILE A 8 -14.07 -7.44 16.75
N ALA A 9 -14.58 -8.49 16.09
CA ALA A 9 -14.28 -8.74 14.68
C ALA A 9 -14.74 -7.60 13.77
N TRP A 10 -15.93 -7.03 14.04
CA TRP A 10 -16.42 -5.85 13.34
C TRP A 10 -15.56 -4.61 13.58
N ALA A 11 -15.14 -4.36 14.82
CA ALA A 11 -14.26 -3.24 15.15
C ALA A 11 -12.90 -3.36 14.45
N ILE A 12 -12.32 -4.56 14.42
CA ILE A 12 -11.07 -4.84 13.71
C ILE A 12 -11.25 -4.62 12.20
N SER A 13 -12.34 -5.12 11.63
CA SER A 13 -12.65 -4.93 10.20
C SER A 13 -12.77 -3.44 9.84
N ALA A 14 -13.49 -2.66 10.65
CA ALA A 14 -13.62 -1.21 10.44
C ALA A 14 -12.27 -0.49 10.58
N ALA A 15 -11.44 -0.87 11.56
CA ALA A 15 -10.11 -0.30 11.74
C ALA A 15 -9.19 -0.58 10.54
N LEU A 16 -9.22 -1.81 9.99
CA LEU A 16 -8.46 -2.17 8.80
C LEU A 16 -8.93 -1.40 7.57
N ALA A 17 -10.24 -1.25 7.38
CA ALA A 17 -10.79 -0.45 6.28
C ALA A 17 -10.35 1.01 6.36
N LEU A 18 -10.41 1.62 7.54
CA LEU A 18 -9.92 2.99 7.76
C LEU A 18 -8.42 3.12 7.52
N TRP A 19 -7.63 2.12 7.94
CA TRP A 19 -6.20 2.11 7.69
C TRP A 19 -5.85 2.04 6.21
N MET A 20 -6.54 1.18 5.44
CA MET A 20 -6.36 1.10 3.98
C MET A 20 -6.73 2.41 3.28
N LEU A 21 -7.83 3.06 3.69
CA LEU A 21 -8.23 4.35 3.13
C LEU A 21 -7.20 5.45 3.45
N TYR A 22 -6.68 5.47 4.68
CA TYR A 22 -5.64 6.41 5.07
C TYR A 22 -4.35 6.18 4.27
N ASP A 23 -3.93 4.92 4.12
CA ASP A 23 -2.72 4.57 3.38
C ASP A 23 -2.85 4.91 1.88
N TRP A 24 -4.00 4.65 1.28
CA TRP A 24 -4.29 5.06 -0.09
C TRP A 24 -4.20 6.57 -0.25
N PHE A 25 -4.90 7.33 0.59
CA PHE A 25 -4.89 8.79 0.53
C PHE A 25 -3.48 9.37 0.76
N LYS A 26 -2.74 8.79 1.70
CA LYS A 26 -1.35 9.16 1.96
C LYS A 26 -0.46 8.90 0.74
N THR A 27 -0.61 7.74 0.11
CA THR A 27 0.18 7.36 -1.07
C THR A 27 -0.13 8.29 -2.25
N ASP A 28 -1.41 8.58 -2.48
CA ASP A 28 -1.89 9.49 -3.52
C ASP A 28 -1.35 10.91 -3.34
N THR A 29 -1.30 11.44 -2.11
CA THR A 29 -0.75 12.79 -1.87
C THR A 29 0.78 12.84 -1.82
N SER A 30 1.47 11.72 -1.54
CA SER A 30 2.92 11.72 -1.30
C SER A 30 3.72 11.47 -2.58
N TYR A 31 3.12 10.84 -3.59
CA TYR A 31 3.79 10.44 -4.82
C TYR A 31 3.05 11.01 -6.02
N SER A 32 3.78 11.48 -7.04
CA SER A 32 3.15 11.95 -8.27
C SER A 32 2.62 10.77 -9.10
N GLU A 33 1.59 11.02 -9.92
CA GLU A 33 1.05 10.04 -10.88
C GLU A 33 2.13 9.46 -11.79
N GLU A 34 3.06 10.30 -12.27
CA GLU A 34 4.20 9.84 -13.05
C GLU A 34 5.06 8.84 -12.26
N GLN A 35 5.24 9.02 -10.96
CA GLN A 35 6.01 8.08 -10.14
C GLN A 35 5.22 6.79 -9.87
N LEU A 36 3.93 6.87 -9.55
CA LEU A 36 3.06 5.72 -9.27
C LEU A 36 2.80 4.85 -10.51
N THR A 37 2.75 5.47 -11.69
CA THR A 37 2.54 4.79 -12.98
C THR A 37 3.84 4.53 -13.72
N SER A 38 4.97 5.08 -13.26
CA SER A 38 6.26 4.77 -13.84
C SER A 38 6.63 3.32 -13.57
N SER A 39 6.95 2.60 -14.64
CA SER A 39 7.59 1.28 -14.57
C SER A 39 9.06 1.38 -14.12
N ARG A 40 9.35 2.20 -13.10
CA ARG A 40 10.71 2.46 -12.58
C ARG A 40 11.29 1.30 -11.77
N GLU A 41 10.49 0.30 -11.40
CA GLU A 41 11.04 -0.99 -10.94
C GLU A 41 11.93 -1.62 -12.03
N GLY A 42 11.48 -1.60 -13.29
CA GLY A 42 12.27 -2.11 -14.42
C GLY A 42 13.49 -1.27 -14.77
N GLU A 43 13.48 0.06 -14.54
CA GLU A 43 14.66 0.90 -14.78
C GLU A 43 15.74 0.72 -13.69
N ILE A 44 15.35 0.54 -12.43
CA ILE A 44 16.29 0.27 -11.34
C ILE A 44 16.93 -1.12 -11.53
N GLU A 45 16.14 -2.13 -11.95
CA GLU A 45 16.66 -3.44 -12.34
C GLU A 45 17.59 -3.36 -13.57
N ALA A 46 17.23 -2.63 -14.63
CA ALA A 46 18.05 -2.49 -15.84
C ALA A 46 19.38 -1.75 -15.60
N VAL A 47 19.43 -0.79 -14.67
CA VAL A 47 20.68 -0.11 -14.27
C VAL A 47 21.54 -1.02 -13.38
N SER A 48 20.91 -1.81 -12.51
CA SER A 48 21.61 -2.80 -11.67
C SER A 48 22.21 -3.96 -12.48
N GLU A 49 21.48 -4.46 -13.49
CA GLU A 49 21.97 -5.51 -14.41
C GLU A 49 23.20 -5.04 -15.21
N LYS A 50 23.23 -3.79 -15.67
CA LYS A 50 24.37 -3.22 -16.42
C LYS A 50 25.65 -3.10 -15.59
N HIS A 51 25.56 -3.04 -14.26
CA HIS A 51 26.72 -2.90 -13.38
C HIS A 51 27.40 -4.23 -13.02
N LYS A 52 26.81 -5.37 -13.43
CA LYS A 52 27.32 -6.72 -13.13
C LYS A 52 28.08 -7.38 -14.30
N VAL A 53 28.49 -6.59 -15.30
CA VAL A 53 29.30 -7.06 -16.44
C VAL A 53 30.76 -6.71 -16.22
#